data_AF-A0A960IPK7-F1
#
_entry.id   AF-A0A960IPK7-F1
#
_cell.length_a   1.000
_cell.length_b   1.000
_cell.length_c   1.000
_cell.angle_alpha   90.00
_cell.angle_beta   90.00
_cell.angle_gamma   90.00
#
_symmetry.space_group_name_H-M   'P 1'
#
loop_
_entity.id
_entity.type
_entity.pdbx_description
1 polymer ?
#
loop_
_entity_poly.entity_id
_entity_poly.type
_entity_poly.pdbx_seq_one_letter_code
_entity_poly.pdbx_strand_id
1 'polypeptide(L)'
;MKRTTVFFFVLAAMLATFAAADDPAKQPKDAKRPALATPPAGQATVVAPAATGYDIAIVALSSTGPEGSPPEALKVTFENKGTQPLDHDLFLQAKIAGQPAMLRSIHIRLQPGARQVWTNGYPAEAHLYPWGTDVWAKIDAQGTLREDDERNNEMSKVLQKFATSRPAASPRP
;
A
#
# COMPACT_ATOMS: atom_id res chain seq x y z
N MET A 1 20.66 5.07 -44.31
CA MET A 1 20.90 4.78 -42.87
C MET A 1 20.02 3.59 -42.51
N LYS A 2 20.53 2.35 -42.45
CA LYS A 2 20.96 1.63 -41.23
C LYS A 2 19.92 1.75 -40.10
N ARG A 3 19.29 0.72 -39.50
CA ARG A 3 19.32 -0.75 -39.55
C ARG A 3 18.02 -1.27 -38.89
N THR A 4 17.54 -2.41 -39.38
CA THR A 4 16.55 -3.36 -38.83
C THR A 4 16.90 -3.85 -37.43
N THR A 5 15.91 -4.17 -36.57
CA THR A 5 16.00 -5.32 -35.63
C THR A 5 14.59 -5.81 -35.23
N VAL A 6 14.35 -7.08 -35.51
CA VAL A 6 13.21 -7.92 -35.12
C VAL A 6 13.59 -8.60 -33.80
N PHE A 7 12.68 -8.67 -32.82
CA PHE A 7 12.88 -9.51 -31.63
C PHE A 7 12.06 -10.80 -31.72
N PHE A 8 12.77 -11.90 -31.98
CA PHE A 8 12.35 -13.26 -31.70
C PHE A 8 12.67 -13.58 -30.24
N PHE A 9 11.74 -14.19 -29.51
CA PHE A 9 12.07 -14.95 -28.30
C PHE A 9 11.62 -16.40 -28.52
N VAL A 10 12.60 -17.24 -28.80
CA VAL A 10 12.54 -18.70 -28.70
C VAL A 10 13.20 -19.05 -27.37
N LEU A 11 12.47 -19.68 -26.45
CA LEU A 11 13.06 -20.24 -25.24
C LEU A 11 13.26 -21.74 -25.43
N ALA A 12 14.54 -22.14 -25.41
CA ALA A 12 15.02 -23.48 -25.63
C ALA A 12 14.75 -24.40 -24.43
N ALA A 13 14.44 -25.65 -24.76
CA ALA A 13 14.39 -26.79 -23.86
C ALA A 13 15.79 -27.14 -23.32
N MET A 14 15.85 -27.66 -22.09
CA MET A 14 17.01 -28.38 -21.58
C MET A 14 16.68 -29.85 -21.30
N LEU A 15 17.59 -30.68 -21.82
CA LEU A 15 17.70 -32.13 -21.81
C LEU A 15 17.96 -32.72 -20.42
N ALA A 16 17.51 -33.97 -20.20
CA ALA A 16 18.36 -35.03 -19.65
C ALA A 16 17.84 -36.41 -20.08
N THR A 17 18.72 -37.22 -20.65
CA THR A 17 18.53 -38.59 -21.14
C THR A 17 19.32 -39.55 -20.24
N PHE A 18 18.73 -40.68 -19.82
CA PHE A 18 19.39 -41.96 -19.49
C PHE A 18 18.27 -43.04 -19.56
N ALA A 19 18.17 -43.88 -20.58
CA ALA A 19 18.95 -45.10 -20.87
C ALA A 19 18.73 -46.25 -19.85
N ALA A 20 17.87 -47.22 -20.21
CA ALA A 20 18.10 -48.66 -20.05
C ALA A 20 16.99 -49.45 -20.78
N ALA A 21 17.41 -50.48 -21.52
CA ALA A 21 16.60 -51.31 -22.42
C ALA A 21 16.19 -52.66 -21.78
N ASP A 22 15.26 -53.32 -22.47
CA ASP A 22 15.05 -54.77 -22.63
C ASP A 22 14.44 -55.65 -21.51
N ASP A 23 13.25 -56.20 -21.84
CA ASP A 23 12.93 -57.65 -22.01
C ASP A 23 11.56 -58.05 -21.36
N PRO A 24 10.59 -58.64 -22.11
CA PRO A 24 9.24 -58.93 -21.61
C PRO A 24 9.02 -60.42 -21.31
N ALA A 25 8.86 -60.82 -20.05
CA ALA A 25 8.15 -62.06 -19.71
C ALA A 25 7.79 -62.17 -18.21
N LYS A 26 6.60 -62.74 -17.98
CA LYS A 26 6.02 -63.27 -16.71
C LYS A 26 5.21 -62.29 -15.85
N GLN A 27 3.92 -62.24 -16.17
CA GLN A 27 2.85 -62.00 -15.19
C GLN A 27 2.80 -63.13 -14.14
N PRO A 28 2.60 -62.80 -12.86
CA PRO A 28 1.83 -63.64 -11.95
C PRO A 28 0.40 -63.07 -11.79
N LYS A 29 -0.58 -63.95 -11.99
CA LYS A 29 -1.98 -63.76 -11.61
C LYS A 29 -2.11 -63.71 -10.08
N ASP A 30 -3.12 -62.97 -9.64
CA ASP A 30 -3.72 -62.99 -8.29
C ASP A 30 -2.84 -62.53 -7.11
N ALA A 31 -2.78 -61.21 -6.93
CA ALA A 31 -2.69 -60.61 -5.61
C ALA A 31 -3.65 -59.41 -5.54
N LYS A 32 -4.68 -59.55 -4.71
CA LYS A 32 -5.67 -58.55 -4.31
C LYS A 32 -4.97 -57.22 -4.01
N ARG A 33 -5.03 -56.24 -4.92
CA ARG A 33 -4.54 -54.87 -4.71
C ARG A 33 -5.25 -54.28 -3.48
N PRO A 34 -4.56 -53.85 -2.41
CA PRO A 34 -5.04 -52.68 -1.70
C PRO A 34 -5.00 -51.52 -2.70
N ALA A 35 -6.10 -50.80 -2.84
CA ALA A 35 -6.11 -49.57 -3.62
C ALA A 35 -4.98 -48.68 -3.07
N LEU A 36 -3.95 -48.47 -3.89
CA LEU A 36 -2.95 -47.45 -3.66
C LEU A 36 -3.73 -46.14 -3.65
N ALA A 37 -3.99 -45.57 -2.48
CA ALA A 37 -4.56 -44.25 -2.36
C ALA A 37 -3.56 -43.29 -3.02
N THR A 38 -3.86 -42.87 -4.24
CA THR A 38 -3.19 -41.72 -4.85
C THR A 38 -3.38 -40.55 -3.87
N PRO A 39 -2.31 -39.97 -3.29
CA PRO A 39 -2.49 -38.71 -2.57
C PRO A 39 -3.09 -37.72 -3.58
N PRO A 40 -4.17 -37.00 -3.24
CA PRO A 40 -4.80 -36.09 -4.18
C PRO A 40 -3.74 -35.12 -4.71
N ALA A 41 -3.72 -34.97 -6.04
CA ALA A 41 -2.82 -34.10 -6.77
C ALA A 41 -2.76 -32.73 -6.09
N GLY A 42 -1.52 -32.25 -5.93
CA GLY A 42 -1.11 -31.03 -5.24
C GLY A 42 -2.22 -30.03 -4.99
N GLN A 43 -2.72 -30.00 -3.75
CA GLN A 43 -3.07 -28.72 -3.18
C GLN A 43 -1.76 -27.92 -3.19
N ALA A 44 -1.61 -27.03 -4.17
CA ALA A 44 -0.62 -25.98 -4.08
C ALA A 44 -0.98 -25.23 -2.81
N THR A 45 -0.24 -25.49 -1.73
CA THR A 45 -0.36 -24.73 -0.50
C THR A 45 -0.01 -23.30 -0.91
N VAL A 46 -1.03 -22.46 -1.08
CA VAL A 46 -0.82 -21.03 -1.30
C VAL A 46 -0.29 -20.51 0.03
N VAL A 47 1.03 -20.62 0.20
CA VAL A 47 1.72 -20.01 1.32
C VAL A 47 1.59 -18.53 1.08
N ALA A 48 0.76 -17.86 1.88
CA ALA A 48 0.70 -16.41 1.87
C ALA A 48 2.13 -15.88 2.03
N PRO A 49 2.56 -14.93 1.18
CA PRO A 49 3.93 -14.45 1.26
C PRO A 49 4.19 -13.85 2.65
N ALA A 50 5.39 -14.10 3.17
CA ALA A 50 5.74 -13.67 4.52
C ALA A 50 5.55 -12.15 4.70
N ALA A 51 5.10 -11.76 5.90
CA ALA A 51 4.97 -10.37 6.31
C ALA A 51 6.33 -9.65 6.18
N THR A 52 6.31 -8.47 5.59
CA THR A 52 7.48 -7.60 5.43
C THR A 52 7.79 -6.83 6.69
N GLY A 53 6.77 -6.59 7.53
CA GLY A 53 6.84 -5.73 8.69
C GLY A 53 6.69 -4.24 8.38
N TYR A 54 6.42 -3.86 7.12
CA TYR A 54 6.11 -2.48 6.73
C TYR A 54 4.60 -2.25 6.67
N ASP A 55 4.13 -1.18 7.31
CA ASP A 55 2.74 -0.73 7.26
C ASP A 55 2.68 0.76 7.68
N ILE A 56 2.47 1.65 6.71
CA ILE A 56 2.26 3.08 6.95
C ILE A 56 0.78 3.44 6.82
N ALA A 57 0.28 4.09 7.86
CA ALA A 57 -1.10 4.53 7.92
C ALA A 57 -1.22 6.04 7.81
N ILE A 58 -2.24 6.52 7.08
CA ILE A 58 -2.75 7.88 7.27
C ILE A 58 -3.72 7.84 8.45
N VAL A 59 -3.39 8.57 9.53
CA VAL A 59 -4.19 8.56 10.76
C VAL A 59 -4.97 9.86 10.99
N ALA A 60 -4.61 10.94 10.30
CA ALA A 60 -5.39 12.17 10.33
C ALA A 60 -5.22 13.02 9.07
N LEU A 61 -6.34 13.61 8.64
CA LEU A 61 -6.42 14.70 7.67
C LEU A 61 -7.05 15.92 8.35
N SER A 62 -6.41 17.07 8.24
CA SER A 62 -6.86 18.34 8.85
C SER A 62 -6.33 19.56 8.10
N SER A 63 -6.73 20.76 8.50
CA SER A 63 -6.25 22.04 7.95
C SER A 63 -5.40 22.80 8.98
N THR A 64 -4.50 23.69 8.54
CA THR A 64 -3.62 24.49 9.41
C THR A 64 -4.25 25.70 10.10
N GLY A 65 -5.42 26.20 9.68
CA GLY A 65 -5.91 27.52 10.11
C GLY A 65 -7.19 27.49 10.94
N PRO A 66 -7.48 28.56 11.71
CA PRO A 66 -8.80 28.80 12.27
C PRO A 66 -9.75 29.37 11.20
N GLU A 67 -11.06 29.17 11.39
CA GLU A 67 -12.11 29.69 10.49
C GLU A 67 -11.90 31.18 10.17
N GLY A 68 -11.82 31.50 8.87
CA GLY A 68 -11.64 32.87 8.38
C GLY A 68 -10.20 33.33 8.16
N SER A 69 -9.20 32.46 8.34
CA SER A 69 -7.80 32.76 8.02
C SER A 69 -7.40 32.20 6.64
N PRO A 70 -7.04 33.05 5.67
CA PRO A 70 -6.29 32.62 4.49
C PRO A 70 -4.79 32.48 4.83
N PRO A 71 -4.07 31.41 4.42
CA PRO A 71 -4.50 30.11 3.91
C PRO A 71 -4.44 28.93 4.91
N GLU A 72 -5.42 28.04 4.78
CA GLU A 72 -5.52 26.74 5.44
C GLU A 72 -4.85 25.64 4.59
N ALA A 73 -3.60 25.26 4.92
CA ALA A 73 -2.91 24.18 4.23
C ALA A 73 -3.36 22.80 4.74
N LEU A 74 -3.46 21.82 3.83
CA LEU A 74 -3.72 20.43 4.20
C LEU A 74 -2.58 19.89 5.07
N LYS A 75 -2.94 19.35 6.23
CA LYS A 75 -2.08 18.56 7.11
C LYS A 75 -2.46 17.09 7.00
N VAL A 76 -1.44 16.26 6.78
CA VAL A 76 -1.57 14.81 6.79
C VAL A 76 -0.69 14.26 7.91
N THR A 77 -1.25 13.43 8.77
CA THR A 77 -0.49 12.75 9.83
C THR A 77 -0.36 11.29 9.46
N PHE A 78 0.89 10.82 9.41
CA PHE A 78 1.24 9.43 9.18
C PHE A 78 1.60 8.75 10.49
N GLU A 79 1.38 7.45 10.56
CA GLU A 79 1.85 6.59 11.64
C GLU A 79 2.45 5.31 11.05
N ASN A 80 3.60 4.87 11.56
CA ASN A 80 4.12 3.55 11.23
C ASN A 80 3.42 2.51 12.12
N LYS A 81 2.51 1.73 11.53
CA LYS A 81 1.78 0.64 12.18
C LYS A 81 2.51 -0.70 12.09
N GLY A 82 3.56 -0.75 11.28
CA GLY A 82 4.42 -1.91 11.10
C GLY A 82 5.34 -2.19 12.28
N THR A 83 6.24 -3.14 12.07
CA THR A 83 7.25 -3.58 13.04
C THR A 83 8.67 -3.16 12.65
N GLN A 84 8.87 -2.73 11.40
CA GLN A 84 10.15 -2.25 10.89
C GLN A 84 10.20 -0.72 10.87
N PRO A 85 11.38 -0.10 11.11
CA PRO A 85 11.55 1.32 10.88
C PRO A 85 11.42 1.65 9.39
N LEU A 86 10.90 2.83 9.08
CA LEU A 86 10.77 3.38 7.74
C LEU A 86 11.73 4.56 7.56
N ASP A 87 12.46 4.57 6.46
CA ASP A 87 13.31 5.68 5.99
C ASP A 87 13.29 5.68 4.44
N HIS A 88 12.25 6.30 3.86
CA HIS A 88 11.96 6.21 2.41
C HIS A 88 11.30 7.47 1.87
N ASP A 89 11.58 7.78 0.60
CA ASP A 89 10.82 8.75 -0.17
C ASP A 89 9.57 8.08 -0.76
N LEU A 90 8.39 8.59 -0.39
CA LEU A 90 7.10 8.07 -0.81
C LEU A 90 6.27 9.15 -1.50
N PHE A 91 5.42 8.73 -2.46
CA PHE A 91 4.51 9.65 -3.11
C PHE A 91 3.20 9.79 -2.32
N LEU A 92 2.95 11.01 -1.85
CA LEU A 92 1.66 11.44 -1.33
C LEU A 92 0.81 12.00 -2.48
N GLN A 93 -0.34 11.39 -2.70
CA GLN A 93 -1.37 11.90 -3.58
C GLN A 93 -2.54 12.44 -2.75
N ALA A 94 -3.10 13.57 -3.15
CA ALA A 94 -4.32 14.10 -2.53
C ALA A 94 -5.33 14.58 -3.58
N LYS A 95 -6.61 14.40 -3.27
CA LYS A 95 -7.75 14.93 -4.01
C LYS A 95 -8.62 15.77 -3.09
N ILE A 96 -9.15 16.86 -3.64
CA ILE A 96 -9.99 17.81 -2.92
C ILE A 96 -11.26 18.01 -3.74
N ALA A 97 -12.42 17.79 -3.15
CA ALA A 97 -13.71 17.80 -3.85
C ALA A 97 -13.68 16.92 -5.12
N GLY A 98 -13.01 15.76 -5.05
CA GLY A 98 -12.83 14.83 -6.17
C GLY A 98 -11.81 15.25 -7.24
N GLN A 99 -11.26 16.46 -7.17
CA GLN A 99 -10.25 16.95 -8.12
C GLN A 99 -8.83 16.63 -7.65
N PRO A 100 -7.90 16.24 -8.55
CA PRO A 100 -6.49 16.12 -8.19
C PRO A 100 -5.96 17.45 -7.66
N ALA A 101 -5.52 17.45 -6.41
CA ALA A 101 -4.97 18.64 -5.77
C ALA A 101 -3.45 18.57 -5.67
N MET A 102 -2.90 17.36 -5.52
CA MET A 102 -1.48 17.20 -5.27
C MET A 102 -0.96 15.80 -5.64
N LEU A 103 0.28 15.77 -6.11
CA LEU A 103 1.16 14.61 -6.13
C LEU A 103 2.57 15.07 -5.77
N ARG A 104 3.11 14.60 -4.64
CA ARG A 104 4.41 15.03 -4.11
C ARG A 104 5.19 13.85 -3.55
N SER A 105 6.50 13.85 -3.77
CA SER A 105 7.41 12.99 -3.02
C SER A 105 7.65 13.61 -1.64
N ILE A 106 7.50 12.80 -0.61
CA ILE A 106 7.75 13.17 0.79
C ILE A 106 8.68 12.15 1.42
N HIS A 107 9.63 12.63 2.20
CA HIS A 107 10.54 11.76 2.94
C HIS A 107 9.89 11.34 4.26
N ILE A 108 9.71 10.04 4.46
CA ILE A 108 9.17 9.44 5.68
C ILE A 108 10.31 8.84 6.50
N ARG A 109 10.45 9.29 7.74
CA ARG A 109 11.34 8.67 8.73
C ARG A 109 10.58 8.37 10.02
N LEU A 110 10.18 7.12 10.20
CA LEU A 110 9.30 6.69 11.29
C LEU A 110 9.77 5.39 11.94
N GLN A 111 9.98 5.43 13.26
CA GLN A 111 10.05 4.22 14.08
C GLN A 111 8.65 3.59 14.24
N PRO A 112 8.54 2.28 14.54
CA PRO A 112 7.25 1.65 14.86
C PRO A 112 6.46 2.43 15.92
N GLY A 113 5.19 2.71 15.64
CA GLY A 113 4.29 3.51 16.48
C GLY A 113 4.54 5.03 16.47
N ALA A 114 5.59 5.51 15.81
CA ALA A 114 5.87 6.95 15.70
C ALA A 114 4.97 7.62 14.67
N ARG A 115 4.79 8.94 14.82
CA ARG A 115 3.99 9.78 13.93
C ARG A 115 4.81 10.89 13.31
N GLN A 116 4.49 11.22 12.06
CA GLN A 116 5.07 12.34 11.32
C GLN A 116 3.94 13.14 10.70
N VAL A 117 4.00 14.45 10.85
CA VAL A 117 3.05 15.37 10.25
C VAL A 117 3.71 15.98 9.01
N TRP A 118 3.00 15.93 7.90
CA TRP A 118 3.34 16.67 6.69
C TRP A 118 2.31 17.76 6.46
N THR A 119 2.78 18.91 6.00
CA THR A 119 1.96 20.08 5.67
C THR A 119 2.36 20.57 4.29
N ASN A 120 1.39 20.99 3.47
CA ASN A 120 1.69 21.61 2.19
C ASN A 120 2.39 22.97 2.42
N GLY A 121 3.73 22.96 2.38
CA GLY A 121 4.57 24.02 2.95
C GLY A 121 4.94 25.16 2.02
N TYR A 122 4.40 25.22 0.79
CA TYR A 122 4.73 26.30 -0.13
C TYR A 122 3.63 27.38 -0.16
N PRO A 123 3.92 28.64 0.23
CA PRO A 123 2.93 29.71 0.21
C PRO A 123 2.41 30.03 -1.20
N ALA A 124 3.17 29.70 -2.26
CA ALA A 124 2.77 29.86 -3.65
C ALA A 124 1.79 28.77 -4.16
N GLU A 125 1.72 27.63 -3.47
CA GLU A 125 0.84 26.48 -3.77
C GLU A 125 -0.20 26.26 -2.67
N ALA A 126 -0.34 27.22 -1.76
CA ALA A 126 -1.32 27.22 -0.69
C ALA A 126 -2.72 27.43 -1.28
N HIS A 127 -3.27 26.39 -1.88
CA HIS A 127 -4.67 26.34 -2.26
C HIS A 127 -5.52 26.37 -0.99
N LEU A 128 -6.46 27.31 -0.97
CA LEU A 128 -7.41 27.50 0.11
C LEU A 128 -8.44 26.38 0.06
N TYR A 129 -8.57 25.59 1.13
CA TYR A 129 -9.57 24.53 1.22
C TYR A 129 -10.61 24.87 2.29
N PRO A 130 -11.87 25.18 1.90
CA PRO A 130 -12.92 25.51 2.86
C PRO A 130 -13.29 24.35 3.79
N TRP A 131 -13.79 24.67 4.99
CA TRP A 131 -14.50 23.69 5.83
C TRP A 131 -15.70 23.09 5.08
N GLY A 132 -16.03 21.83 5.37
CA GLY A 132 -17.04 21.08 4.64
C GLY A 132 -16.56 20.48 3.32
N THR A 133 -15.30 20.74 2.92
CA THR A 133 -14.73 20.13 1.72
C THR A 133 -14.32 18.69 1.97
N ASP A 134 -14.68 17.80 1.05
CA ASP A 134 -14.19 16.42 1.01
C ASP A 134 -12.72 16.37 0.61
N VAL A 135 -11.91 15.69 1.42
CA VAL A 135 -10.49 15.48 1.20
C VAL A 135 -10.21 13.99 1.19
N TRP A 136 -9.40 13.58 0.22
CA TRP A 136 -8.88 12.24 0.10
C TRP A 136 -7.36 12.31 0.00
N ALA A 137 -6.66 11.40 0.64
CA ALA A 137 -5.22 11.26 0.52
C ALA A 137 -4.81 9.79 0.50
N LYS A 138 -3.74 9.50 -0.24
CA LYS A 138 -3.06 8.21 -0.27
C LYS A 138 -1.55 8.39 -0.18
N ILE A 139 -0.90 7.70 0.75
CA ILE A 139 0.56 7.58 0.81
C ILE A 139 1.01 6.32 0.08
N ASP A 140 2.26 6.35 -0.39
CA ASP A 140 2.81 5.34 -1.30
C ASP A 140 1.93 5.08 -2.53
N ALA A 141 1.45 6.14 -3.17
CA ALA A 141 0.57 6.03 -4.33
C ALA A 141 1.21 5.30 -5.54
N GLN A 142 2.53 5.06 -5.51
CA GLN A 142 3.27 4.32 -6.53
C GLN A 142 3.56 2.86 -6.16
N GLY A 143 3.24 2.41 -4.94
CA GLY A 143 3.51 1.04 -4.48
C GLY A 143 5.00 0.74 -4.35
N THR A 144 5.76 1.71 -3.83
CA THR A 144 7.22 1.63 -3.63
C THR A 144 7.56 0.66 -2.51
N LEU A 145 6.73 0.64 -1.45
CA LEU A 145 6.85 -0.29 -0.34
C LEU A 145 5.85 -1.42 -0.53
N ARG A 146 6.34 -2.65 -0.39
CA ARG A 146 5.45 -3.79 -0.20
C ARG A 146 4.94 -3.74 1.24
N GLU A 147 3.75 -3.19 1.44
CA GLU A 147 3.10 -3.13 2.75
C GLU A 147 2.37 -4.42 3.09
N ASP A 148 2.20 -4.68 4.38
CA ASP A 148 1.40 -5.82 4.85
C ASP A 148 -0.12 -5.50 4.85
N ASP A 149 -0.52 -4.22 4.99
CA ASP A 149 -1.91 -3.77 4.85
C ASP A 149 -2.04 -2.42 4.10
N GLU A 150 -2.11 -2.51 2.77
CA GLU A 150 -2.24 -1.34 1.89
C GLU A 150 -3.52 -0.51 2.09
N ARG A 151 -4.49 -0.96 2.89
CA ARG A 151 -5.73 -0.18 3.11
C ARG A 151 -5.52 0.97 4.07
N ASN A 152 -4.48 0.89 4.91
CA ASN A 152 -4.16 1.91 5.90
C ASN A 152 -3.54 3.16 5.27
N ASN A 153 -2.97 3.03 4.07
CA ASN A 153 -2.29 4.12 3.39
C ASN A 153 -3.24 5.17 2.79
N GLU A 154 -4.56 4.95 2.86
CA GLU A 154 -5.57 5.81 2.27
C GLU A 154 -6.58 6.30 3.32
N MET A 155 -6.95 7.59 3.24
CA MET A 155 -7.97 8.18 4.10
C MET A 155 -8.82 9.19 3.33
N SER A 156 -10.13 9.20 3.62
CA SER A 156 -11.05 10.26 3.23
C SER A 156 -11.66 10.94 4.44
N LYS A 157 -11.82 12.26 4.39
CA LYS A 157 -12.45 13.04 5.46
C LYS A 157 -13.03 14.34 4.95
N VAL A 158 -14.19 14.72 5.48
CA VAL A 158 -14.72 16.08 5.37
C VAL A 158 -13.95 16.99 6.32
N LEU A 159 -13.38 18.09 5.84
CA LEU A 159 -12.72 19.08 6.71
C LEU A 159 -13.74 19.65 7.70
N GLN A 160 -13.49 19.43 9.00
CA GLN A 160 -14.38 19.87 10.07
C GLN A 160 -13.83 21.11 10.76
N LYS A 161 -14.75 22.03 11.07
CA LYS A 161 -14.50 23.13 12.00
C LYS A 161 -14.26 22.57 13.40
N PHE A 162 -13.23 23.06 14.10
CA PHE A 162 -13.11 22.78 15.53
C PHE A 162 -14.29 23.44 16.26
N ALA A 163 -15.07 22.65 16.99
CA ALA A 163 -16.05 23.22 17.91
C ALA A 163 -15.29 24.02 18.97
N THR A 164 -15.37 25.35 18.91
CA THR A 164 -15.02 26.19 20.05
C THR A 164 -15.94 25.79 21.20
N SER A 165 -15.44 24.95 22.10
CA SER A 165 -16.01 24.79 23.43
C SER A 165 -15.83 26.12 24.16
N ARG A 166 -16.78 27.05 23.97
CA ARG A 166 -16.94 28.18 24.88
C ARG A 166 -17.37 27.58 26.21
N PRO A 167 -16.58 27.65 27.30
CA PRO A 167 -17.13 27.32 28.60
C PRO A 167 -18.33 28.25 28.81
N ALA A 168 -19.50 27.67 29.06
CA ALA A 168 -20.68 28.42 29.44
C ALA A 168 -20.28 29.27 30.66
N ALA A 169 -20.24 30.59 30.49
CA ALA A 169 -20.04 31.48 31.60
C ALA A 169 -21.17 31.21 32.60
N SER A 170 -20.83 30.63 33.74
CA SER A 170 -21.79 30.41 34.82
C SER A 170 -22.44 31.76 35.15
N PRO A 171 -23.78 31.85 35.19
CA PRO A 171 -24.41 33.06 35.72
C PRO A 171 -23.94 33.22 37.16
N ARG A 172 -23.31 34.36 37.48
CA ARG A 172 -23.02 34.70 38.88
C ARG A 172 -24.35 34.90 39.62
N PRO A 173 -24.42 34.49 40.90
CA PRO A 173 -25.60 34.64 41.73
C PRO A 173 -25.98 36.12 41.96
#